data_AF-A0A177Y3Q0-F1
#
_entry.id   AF-A0A177Y3Q0-F1
#
_cell.length_a   1.000
_cell.length_b   1.000
_cell.length_c   1.000
_cell.angle_alpha   90.00
_cell.angle_beta   90.00
_cell.angle_gamma   90.00
#
_symmetry.space_group_name_H-M   'P 1'
#
loop_
_entity.id
_entity.type
_entity.pdbx_description
1 polymer ?
#
loop_
_entity_poly.entity_id
_entity_poly.type
_entity_poly.pdbx_seq_one_letter_code
_entity_poly.pdbx_strand_id
1 'polypeptide(L)'
;MLVWSKTVRRSYQLSATTQGPLYPPAEVMDAEGNFVVVGQIPSDSGVSWSGAIVAPETPVPAFGEIKPYHIVTQIEQLSEQQMKDITLFTLPLPLPSNNYPMVFAPEQRPQASTEVRPSLPLHQGYIEDYRYQDGKRRIAPINLYDWLQAKGELTVTLNDDKQLARFDFQFSNLVPNSLYTVMSLREKDLCPESPTRPGPLGIPNVFVTDSLGSAQFWAELPDPFPAHESEGNRVINVVVLYMSSRQSYGGAIGLHGLGGDIHAQLKLEQRSFDEFVTTNNREE
;
A
#
# COMPACT_ATOMS: atom_id res chain seq x y z
N MET A 1 -29.08 -17.41 -6.43
CA MET A 1 -27.97 -17.39 -7.40
C MET A 1 -28.50 -16.75 -8.68
N LEU A 2 -28.26 -15.45 -8.87
CA LEU A 2 -28.42 -14.85 -10.19
C LEU A 2 -27.13 -15.09 -10.98
N VAL A 3 -27.25 -15.67 -12.16
CA VAL A 3 -26.16 -15.89 -13.10
C VAL A 3 -26.19 -14.72 -14.07
N TRP A 4 -25.17 -13.86 -13.98
CA TRP A 4 -25.01 -12.65 -14.79
C TRP A 4 -24.43 -13.07 -16.15
N SER A 5 -25.07 -12.65 -17.24
CA SER A 5 -24.87 -13.33 -18.54
C SER A 5 -23.88 -12.64 -19.49
N LYS A 6 -23.36 -11.45 -19.15
CA LYS A 6 -22.26 -10.79 -19.89
C LYS A 6 -21.36 -9.93 -18.99
N THR A 7 -20.85 -10.53 -17.92
CA THR A 7 -19.95 -9.86 -16.99
C THR A 7 -18.53 -9.74 -17.56
N VAL A 8 -18.03 -8.52 -17.74
CA VAL A 8 -16.60 -8.31 -18.00
C VAL A 8 -15.85 -8.63 -16.71
N ARG A 9 -14.99 -9.64 -16.75
CA ARG A 9 -14.24 -10.14 -15.60
C ARG A 9 -12.77 -10.32 -15.95
N ARG A 10 -11.88 -9.86 -15.08
CA ARG A 10 -10.42 -10.06 -15.19
C ARG A 10 -9.83 -10.43 -13.84
N SER A 11 -8.87 -11.33 -13.83
CA SER A 11 -8.05 -11.65 -12.66
C SER A 11 -6.64 -11.07 -12.80
N TYR A 12 -6.08 -10.64 -11.69
CA TYR A 12 -4.74 -10.07 -11.54
C TYR A 12 -4.02 -10.74 -10.37
N GLN A 13 -2.69 -10.81 -10.46
CA GLN A 13 -1.83 -11.22 -9.36
C GLN A 13 -1.18 -9.98 -8.78
N LEU A 14 -1.23 -9.83 -7.46
CA LEU A 14 -0.52 -8.79 -6.73
C LEU A 14 0.89 -9.25 -6.41
N SER A 15 1.84 -8.33 -6.52
CA SER A 15 3.25 -8.56 -6.18
C SER A 15 3.55 -8.01 -4.79
N ALA A 16 4.41 -8.73 -4.05
CA ALA A 16 4.92 -8.25 -2.78
C ALA A 16 5.71 -6.95 -3.01
N THR A 17 5.53 -5.99 -2.12
CA THR A 17 6.14 -4.67 -2.19
C THR A 17 6.43 -4.15 -0.80
N THR A 18 7.26 -3.12 -0.69
CA THR A 18 7.39 -2.28 0.51
C THR A 18 7.13 -0.81 0.18
N GLN A 19 6.65 -0.51 -1.03
CA GLN A 19 6.67 0.82 -1.62
C GLN A 19 5.26 1.26 -2.07
N GLY A 20 4.73 2.30 -1.44
CA GLY A 20 3.59 3.07 -1.97
C GLY A 20 4.04 3.99 -3.10
N PRO A 21 4.39 5.27 -2.81
CA PRO A 21 4.99 6.20 -3.76
C PRO A 21 6.49 5.91 -3.99
N LEU A 22 7.09 6.57 -4.98
CA LEU A 22 8.55 6.49 -5.23
C LEU A 22 9.39 7.17 -4.13
N TYR A 23 8.81 8.08 -3.35
CA TYR A 23 9.52 8.75 -2.26
C TYR A 23 8.57 8.88 -1.06
N PRO A 24 8.98 8.45 0.16
CA PRO A 24 10.25 7.80 0.46
C PRO A 24 10.46 6.51 -0.34
N PRO A 25 11.71 6.03 -0.52
CA PRO A 25 11.98 4.85 -1.36
C PRO A 25 11.17 3.61 -0.97
N ALA A 26 10.89 3.45 0.32
CA ALA A 26 10.02 2.43 0.87
C ALA A 26 9.31 2.93 2.14
N GLU A 27 8.25 2.24 2.54
CA GLU A 27 7.48 2.44 3.77
C GLU A 27 8.05 1.64 4.95
N VAL A 28 9.23 1.03 4.79
CA VAL A 28 9.90 0.26 5.83
C VAL A 28 11.41 0.46 5.76
N MET A 29 12.07 0.28 6.90
CA MET A 29 13.52 0.27 7.03
C MET A 29 14.02 -1.03 7.65
N ASP A 30 15.32 -1.29 7.54
CA ASP A 30 16.01 -2.27 8.37
C ASP A 30 16.42 -1.67 9.73
N ALA A 31 17.09 -2.45 10.57
CA ALA A 31 17.56 -2.01 11.89
C ALA A 31 18.69 -0.96 11.84
N GLU A 32 19.35 -0.81 10.69
CA GLU A 32 20.44 0.16 10.48
C GLU A 32 19.92 1.50 9.92
N GLY A 33 18.63 1.55 9.55
CA GLY A 33 17.98 2.74 9.00
C GLY A 33 18.06 2.85 7.47
N ASN A 34 18.46 1.77 6.78
CA ASN A 34 18.37 1.73 5.32
C ASN A 34 16.93 1.41 4.90
N PHE A 35 16.47 2.01 3.81
CA PHE A 35 15.20 1.65 3.20
C PHE A 35 15.30 0.27 2.58
N VAL A 36 14.33 -0.60 2.89
CA VAL A 36 14.20 -1.92 2.24
C VAL A 36 13.17 -1.78 1.14
N VAL A 37 13.63 -1.55 -0.09
CA VAL A 37 12.79 -1.24 -1.26
C VAL A 37 12.47 -2.51 -2.03
N VAL A 38 11.19 -2.77 -2.25
CA VAL A 38 10.67 -3.79 -3.18
C VAL A 38 9.56 -3.11 -3.96
N GLY A 39 9.83 -2.76 -5.21
CA GLY A 39 8.94 -1.93 -6.00
C GLY A 39 9.64 -1.27 -7.17
N GLN A 40 9.19 -0.08 -7.55
CA GLN A 40 9.75 0.69 -8.64
C GLN A 40 11.06 1.36 -8.19
N ILE A 41 12.17 0.98 -8.81
CA ILE A 41 13.51 1.51 -8.55
C ILE A 41 13.92 2.43 -9.72
N PRO A 42 14.10 3.74 -9.48
CA PRO A 42 14.66 4.65 -10.45
C PRO A 42 16.18 4.46 -10.58
N SER A 43 16.65 4.46 -11.81
CA SER A 43 18.06 4.44 -12.19
C SER A 43 18.31 5.38 -13.36
N ASP A 44 19.56 5.51 -13.79
CA ASP A 44 19.92 6.30 -14.98
C ASP A 44 19.28 5.76 -16.27
N SER A 45 18.87 4.49 -16.30
CA SER A 45 18.23 3.86 -17.45
C SER A 45 16.70 3.92 -17.43
N GLY A 46 16.11 4.57 -16.42
CA GLY A 46 14.66 4.65 -16.23
C GLY A 46 14.21 3.99 -14.93
N VAL A 47 12.93 3.65 -14.85
CA VAL A 47 12.32 3.05 -13.65
C VAL A 47 11.94 1.61 -13.94
N SER A 48 12.32 0.68 -13.05
CA SER A 48 12.01 -0.75 -13.19
C SER A 48 11.59 -1.37 -11.86
N TRP A 49 10.72 -2.38 -11.89
CA TRP A 49 10.36 -3.14 -10.69
C TRP A 49 11.47 -4.11 -10.27
N SER A 50 12.02 -3.95 -9.06
CA SER A 50 13.03 -4.85 -8.47
C SER A 50 13.13 -4.67 -6.94
N GLY A 51 14.13 -5.27 -6.28
CA GLY A 51 14.38 -5.08 -4.86
C GLY A 51 15.79 -4.56 -4.53
N ALA A 52 15.91 -3.60 -3.59
CA ALA A 52 17.19 -3.07 -3.14
C ALA A 52 17.16 -2.62 -1.67
N ILE A 53 18.32 -2.68 -1.01
CA ILE A 53 18.62 -1.93 0.19
C ILE A 53 19.14 -0.55 -0.24
N VAL A 54 18.46 0.51 0.17
CA VAL A 54 18.73 1.89 -0.26
C VAL A 54 19.14 2.74 0.94
N ALA A 55 20.24 3.48 0.80
CA ALA A 55 20.78 4.29 1.87
C ALA A 55 19.84 5.47 2.20
N PRO A 56 19.75 5.90 3.47
CA PRO A 56 18.84 6.97 3.89
C PRO A 56 19.15 8.32 3.23
N GLU A 57 20.41 8.57 2.87
CA GLU A 57 20.90 9.78 2.19
C GLU A 57 20.63 9.83 0.68
N THR A 58 19.79 8.93 0.15
CA THR A 58 19.37 8.97 -1.25
C THR A 58 18.78 10.34 -1.64
N PRO A 59 18.98 10.81 -2.88
CA PRO A 59 18.47 12.11 -3.31
C PRO A 59 16.94 12.21 -3.22
N VAL A 60 16.45 13.36 -2.77
CA VAL A 60 15.02 13.68 -2.67
C VAL A 60 14.70 14.77 -3.71
N PRO A 61 14.17 14.42 -4.89
CA PRO A 61 13.83 15.40 -5.92
C PRO A 61 12.54 16.14 -5.57
N ALA A 62 12.17 17.16 -6.36
CA ALA A 62 10.86 17.79 -6.22
C ALA A 62 9.73 16.78 -6.49
N PHE A 63 8.52 17.03 -5.97
CA PHE A 63 7.39 16.14 -6.23
C PHE A 63 7.07 16.10 -7.74
N GLY A 64 6.97 14.89 -8.29
CA GLY A 64 6.81 14.66 -9.74
C GLY A 64 8.12 14.49 -10.51
N GLU A 65 9.27 14.79 -9.90
CA GLU A 65 10.59 14.49 -10.46
C GLU A 65 11.12 13.14 -9.94
N ILE A 66 12.05 12.54 -10.69
CA ILE A 66 12.64 11.25 -10.38
C ILE A 66 14.17 11.37 -10.44
N LYS A 67 14.85 10.83 -9.43
CA LYS A 67 16.31 10.69 -9.37
C LYS A 67 16.70 9.25 -8.97
N PRO A 68 17.83 8.72 -9.46
CA PRO A 68 18.32 7.41 -9.06
C PRO A 68 18.50 7.28 -7.55
N TYR A 69 18.25 6.08 -7.02
CA TYR A 69 18.52 5.77 -5.62
C TYR A 69 20.00 5.50 -5.35
N HIS A 70 20.46 5.79 -4.13
CA HIS A 70 21.74 5.31 -3.62
C HIS A 70 21.58 3.86 -3.12
N ILE A 71 21.78 2.89 -4.02
CA ILE A 71 21.64 1.46 -3.73
C ILE A 71 22.89 0.95 -3.00
N VAL A 72 22.68 0.37 -1.82
CA VAL A 72 23.72 -0.31 -1.02
C VAL A 72 23.91 -1.74 -1.52
N THR A 73 22.83 -2.47 -1.77
CA THR A 73 22.84 -3.87 -2.21
C THR A 73 21.51 -4.19 -2.89
N GLN A 74 21.54 -5.04 -3.92
CA GLN A 74 20.32 -5.55 -4.54
C GLN A 74 19.77 -6.72 -3.73
N ILE A 75 18.45 -6.79 -3.51
CA ILE A 75 17.83 -7.86 -2.69
C ILE A 75 18.07 -9.23 -3.34
N GLU A 76 18.13 -9.30 -4.66
CA GLU A 76 18.39 -10.52 -5.42
C GLU A 76 19.80 -11.10 -5.18
N GLN A 77 20.72 -10.31 -4.60
CA GLN A 77 22.05 -10.75 -4.20
C GLN A 77 22.10 -11.34 -2.79
N LEU A 78 21.02 -11.18 -2.02
CA LEU A 78 20.93 -11.70 -0.66
C LEU A 78 20.54 -13.18 -0.68
N SER A 79 21.20 -13.97 0.17
CA SER A 79 20.72 -15.32 0.49
C SER A 79 19.42 -15.28 1.29
N GLU A 80 18.68 -16.39 1.27
CA GLU A 80 17.49 -16.56 2.11
C GLU A 80 17.77 -16.27 3.59
N GLN A 81 18.91 -16.72 4.13
CA GLN A 81 19.26 -16.46 5.52
C GLN A 81 19.47 -14.97 5.78
N GLN A 82 20.16 -14.26 4.88
CA GLN A 82 20.34 -12.81 5.02
C GLN A 82 18.99 -12.07 4.99
N MET A 83 18.05 -12.48 4.14
CA MET A 83 16.70 -11.88 4.14
C MET A 83 15.91 -12.18 5.43
N LYS A 84 16.11 -13.35 6.05
CA LYS A 84 15.50 -13.67 7.36
C LYS A 84 16.10 -12.87 8.51
N ASP A 85 17.36 -12.49 8.41
CA ASP A 85 18.05 -11.69 9.43
C ASP A 85 17.64 -10.19 9.36
N ILE A 86 17.12 -9.73 8.22
CA ILE A 86 16.60 -8.36 8.04
C ILE A 86 15.19 -8.26 8.63
N THR A 87 15.09 -7.79 9.87
CA THR A 87 13.81 -7.39 10.47
C THR A 87 13.34 -6.05 9.90
N LEU A 88 12.05 -5.94 9.59
CA LEU A 88 11.43 -4.72 9.06
C LEU A 88 10.94 -3.79 10.18
N PHE A 89 11.17 -2.50 9.99
CA PHE A 89 10.84 -1.42 10.91
C PHE A 89 9.97 -0.35 10.23
N THR A 90 9.23 0.41 11.05
CA THR A 90 8.57 1.64 10.59
C THR A 90 9.60 2.68 10.16
N LEU A 91 9.18 3.68 9.39
CA LEU A 91 9.96 4.89 9.25
C LEU A 91 9.91 5.72 10.55
N PRO A 92 10.96 6.50 10.87
CA PRO A 92 10.87 7.51 11.91
C PRO A 92 9.99 8.69 11.45
N LEU A 93 9.54 9.51 12.41
CA LEU A 93 8.88 10.78 12.13
C LEU A 93 9.79 11.96 12.51
N PRO A 94 9.89 13.01 11.67
CA PRO A 94 9.25 13.14 10.34
C PRO A 94 9.82 12.15 9.31
N LEU A 95 9.01 11.81 8.30
CA LEU A 95 9.37 10.79 7.31
C LEU A 95 10.66 11.19 6.56
N PRO A 96 11.71 10.35 6.59
CA PRO A 96 12.96 10.62 5.89
C PRO A 96 12.76 10.49 4.39
N SER A 97 13.48 11.30 3.61
CA SER A 97 13.53 11.22 2.14
C SER A 97 12.17 11.23 1.42
N ASN A 98 11.18 11.87 2.05
CA ASN A 98 9.83 12.02 1.51
C ASN A 98 9.69 13.31 0.68
N ASN A 99 9.21 13.19 -0.56
CA ASN A 99 8.75 14.33 -1.36
C ASN A 99 7.25 14.26 -1.68
N TYR A 100 6.57 13.18 -1.27
CA TYR A 100 5.16 13.01 -1.54
C TYR A 100 4.36 13.90 -0.57
N PRO A 101 3.58 14.86 -1.09
CA PRO A 101 2.70 15.67 -0.25
C PRO A 101 1.56 14.78 0.22
N MET A 102 1.69 14.19 1.40
CA MET A 102 0.62 13.40 1.99
C MET A 102 -0.58 14.29 2.26
N VAL A 103 -1.55 14.26 1.34
CA VAL A 103 -2.84 14.93 1.52
C VAL A 103 -3.68 14.06 2.45
N PHE A 104 -3.64 14.37 3.74
CA PHE A 104 -4.45 13.70 4.74
C PHE A 104 -5.93 14.12 4.65
N ALA A 105 -6.83 13.24 5.07
CA ALA A 105 -8.23 13.52 5.29
C ALA A 105 -8.41 14.58 6.40
N PRO A 106 -9.46 15.43 6.32
CA PRO A 106 -9.70 16.51 7.29
C PRO A 106 -9.73 16.05 8.74
N GLU A 107 -10.25 14.85 8.98
CA GLU A 107 -10.37 14.25 10.31
C GLU A 107 -9.12 13.48 10.77
N GLN A 108 -8.09 13.35 9.91
CA GLN A 108 -6.80 12.81 10.34
C GLN A 108 -6.06 13.81 11.24
N ARG A 109 -5.06 13.30 11.97
CA ARG A 109 -4.35 14.02 13.03
C ARG A 109 -3.67 15.31 12.50
N PRO A 110 -4.17 16.51 12.83
CA PRO A 110 -3.70 17.76 12.23
C PRO A 110 -2.23 18.08 12.51
N GLN A 111 -1.68 17.51 13.59
CA GLN A 111 -0.31 17.72 14.04
C GLN A 111 0.64 16.57 13.64
N ALA A 112 0.20 15.59 12.83
CA ALA A 112 1.01 14.43 12.45
C ALA A 112 2.39 14.81 11.88
N SER A 113 2.46 15.90 11.11
CA SER A 113 3.70 16.41 10.51
C SER A 113 4.70 17.02 11.51
N THR A 114 4.25 17.32 12.73
CA THR A 114 5.08 17.92 13.79
C THR A 114 5.55 16.92 14.84
N GLU A 115 5.07 15.68 14.78
CA GLU A 115 5.43 14.64 15.73
C GLU A 115 6.81 14.06 15.43
N VAL A 116 7.54 13.74 16.50
CA VAL A 116 8.84 13.09 16.43
C VAL A 116 8.73 11.73 17.10
N ARG A 117 9.04 10.68 16.34
CA ARG A 117 9.00 9.29 16.82
C ARG A 117 10.16 8.50 16.23
N PRO A 118 10.87 7.68 17.03
CA PRO A 118 11.89 6.80 16.49
C PRO A 118 11.25 5.66 15.70
N SER A 119 12.03 5.07 14.82
CA SER A 119 11.68 3.82 14.14
C SER A 119 11.47 2.69 15.15
N LEU A 120 10.54 1.78 14.86
CA LEU A 120 10.19 0.63 15.71
C LEU A 120 9.97 -0.62 14.84
N PRO A 121 10.33 -1.83 15.30
CA PRO A 121 9.99 -3.04 14.57
C PRO A 121 8.48 -3.16 14.29
N LEU A 122 8.12 -3.55 13.07
CA LEU A 122 6.71 -3.59 12.62
C LEU A 122 5.80 -4.47 13.50
N HIS A 123 6.34 -5.53 14.08
CA HIS A 123 5.60 -6.44 14.96
C HIS A 123 5.22 -5.81 16.31
N GLN A 124 5.97 -4.78 16.73
CA GLN A 124 5.74 -4.08 17.99
C GLN A 124 4.69 -2.97 17.81
N GLY A 125 4.87 -2.14 16.78
CA GLY A 125 3.97 -1.05 16.35
C GLY A 125 3.72 0.04 17.40
N TYR A 126 3.45 1.27 16.97
CA TYR A 126 2.88 2.29 17.86
C TYR A 126 1.36 2.11 17.94
N ILE A 127 0.86 1.69 19.10
CA ILE A 127 -0.57 1.52 19.36
C ILE A 127 -1.02 2.63 20.29
N GLU A 128 -2.01 3.40 19.87
CA GLU A 128 -2.57 4.48 20.68
C GLU A 128 -3.39 3.91 21.83
N ASP A 129 -3.35 4.60 22.97
CA ASP A 129 -4.07 4.22 24.19
C ASP A 129 -3.82 2.77 24.67
N TYR A 130 -2.67 2.19 24.32
CA TYR A 130 -2.35 0.83 24.70
C TYR A 130 -2.08 0.71 26.21
N ARG A 131 -2.80 -0.19 26.88
CA ARG A 131 -2.50 -0.67 28.23
C ARG A 131 -2.18 -2.16 28.19
N TYR A 132 -1.21 -2.58 29.00
CA TYR A 132 -0.77 -3.97 29.04
C TYR A 132 -1.92 -4.97 29.28
N GLN A 133 -2.88 -4.58 30.11
CA GLN A 133 -4.05 -5.38 30.50
C GLN A 133 -5.03 -5.63 29.35
N ASP A 134 -5.00 -4.79 28.29
CA ASP A 134 -5.88 -4.94 27.12
C ASP A 134 -5.43 -6.10 26.19
N GLY A 135 -4.31 -6.76 26.51
CA GLY A 135 -3.95 -8.05 25.90
C GLY A 135 -3.52 -7.94 24.45
N LYS A 136 -2.46 -7.15 24.18
CA LYS A 136 -1.88 -7.03 22.83
C LYS A 136 -1.58 -8.41 22.23
N ARG A 137 -2.18 -8.70 21.07
CA ARG A 137 -1.89 -9.93 20.31
C ARG A 137 -0.39 -10.02 20.01
N ARG A 138 0.27 -11.11 20.40
CA ARG A 138 1.70 -11.27 20.11
C ARG A 138 1.87 -11.87 18.72
N ILE A 139 2.72 -11.24 17.91
CA ILE A 139 3.11 -11.73 16.58
C ILE A 139 4.63 -11.78 16.54
N ALA A 140 5.18 -12.67 15.71
CA ALA A 140 6.62 -12.83 15.54
C ALA A 140 7.25 -11.58 14.90
N PRO A 141 8.57 -11.36 15.06
CA PRO A 141 9.30 -10.39 14.26
C PRO A 141 9.04 -10.60 12.76
N ILE A 142 8.75 -9.50 12.06
CA ILE A 142 8.48 -9.51 10.63
C ILE A 142 9.80 -9.25 9.92
N ASN A 143 10.28 -10.23 9.14
CA ASN A 143 11.51 -10.13 8.36
C ASN A 143 11.22 -10.01 6.85
N LEU A 144 12.23 -9.62 6.09
CA LEU A 144 12.11 -9.42 4.64
C LEU A 144 11.73 -10.71 3.90
N TYR A 145 12.30 -11.86 4.29
CA TYR A 145 11.98 -13.14 3.64
C TYR A 145 10.49 -13.47 3.72
N ASP A 146 9.92 -13.45 4.93
CA ASP A 146 8.50 -13.75 5.16
C ASP A 146 7.59 -12.71 4.51
N TRP A 147 8.00 -11.43 4.53
CA TRP A 147 7.26 -10.34 3.87
C TRP A 147 7.08 -10.60 2.37
N LEU A 148 8.13 -11.08 1.70
CA LEU A 148 8.16 -11.41 0.28
C LEU A 148 7.37 -12.67 -0.09
N GLN A 149 6.99 -13.51 0.88
CA GLN A 149 6.17 -14.70 0.61
C GLN A 149 4.68 -14.39 0.41
N ALA A 150 4.26 -13.16 0.71
CA ALA A 150 2.88 -12.69 0.58
C ALA A 150 2.36 -12.84 -0.85
N LYS A 151 1.13 -13.32 -0.99
CA LYS A 151 0.44 -13.48 -2.28
C LYS A 151 -0.98 -12.94 -2.20
N GLY A 152 -1.42 -12.33 -3.30
CA GLY A 152 -2.81 -11.91 -3.45
C GLY A 152 -3.30 -12.10 -4.88
N GLU A 153 -4.49 -12.69 -5.02
CA GLU A 153 -5.24 -12.70 -6.26
C GLU A 153 -6.38 -11.66 -6.15
N LEU A 154 -6.54 -10.85 -7.20
CA LEU A 154 -7.65 -9.91 -7.36
C LEU A 154 -8.48 -10.31 -8.58
N THR A 155 -9.77 -10.51 -8.41
CA THR A 155 -10.75 -10.53 -9.51
C THR A 155 -11.54 -9.23 -9.54
N VAL A 156 -11.59 -8.57 -10.69
CA VAL A 156 -12.46 -7.41 -10.95
C VAL A 156 -13.59 -7.83 -11.88
N THR A 157 -14.82 -7.44 -11.53
CA THR A 157 -16.06 -7.86 -12.16
C THR A 157 -16.96 -6.64 -12.37
N LEU A 158 -17.29 -6.29 -13.62
CA LEU A 158 -18.29 -5.25 -13.91
C LEU A 158 -19.71 -5.83 -13.84
N ASN A 159 -20.62 -5.07 -13.23
CA ASN A 159 -22.04 -5.41 -13.27
C ASN A 159 -22.60 -5.25 -14.71
N ASP A 160 -23.75 -5.88 -15.00
CA ASP A 160 -24.31 -5.91 -16.36
C ASP A 160 -24.56 -4.50 -16.95
N ASP A 161 -24.95 -3.54 -16.09
CA ASP A 161 -25.20 -2.14 -16.47
C ASP A 161 -23.94 -1.26 -16.48
N LYS A 162 -22.76 -1.83 -16.16
CA LYS A 162 -21.45 -1.15 -16.09
C LYS A 162 -21.40 0.08 -15.17
N GLN A 163 -22.26 0.17 -14.17
CA GLN A 163 -22.27 1.25 -13.19
C GLN A 163 -21.41 0.93 -11.96
N LEU A 164 -21.24 -0.36 -11.67
CA LEU A 164 -20.56 -0.86 -10.49
C LEU A 164 -19.45 -1.82 -10.90
N ALA A 165 -18.34 -1.79 -10.16
CA ALA A 165 -17.35 -2.85 -10.22
C ALA A 165 -17.14 -3.48 -8.86
N ARG A 166 -17.15 -4.81 -8.84
CA ARG A 166 -16.80 -5.63 -7.68
C ARG A 166 -15.35 -6.07 -7.77
N PHE A 167 -14.64 -5.92 -6.67
CA PHE A 167 -13.26 -6.36 -6.45
C PHE A 167 -13.29 -7.48 -5.41
N ASP A 168 -12.87 -8.68 -5.78
CA ASP A 168 -12.79 -9.84 -4.89
C ASP A 168 -11.34 -10.26 -4.75
N PHE A 169 -10.88 -10.37 -3.50
CA PHE A 169 -9.50 -10.70 -3.17
C PHE A 169 -9.39 -12.01 -2.39
N GLN A 170 -8.32 -12.75 -2.67
CA GLN A 170 -7.87 -13.87 -1.86
C GLN A 170 -6.40 -13.68 -1.53
N PHE A 171 -6.06 -13.80 -0.25
CA PHE A 171 -4.70 -13.58 0.25
C PHE A 171 -4.16 -14.80 0.96
N SER A 172 -2.85 -15.02 0.84
CA SER A 172 -2.10 -16.03 1.58
C SER A 172 -0.71 -15.53 1.95
N ASN A 173 -0.13 -16.09 3.01
CA ASN A 173 1.20 -15.75 3.52
C ASN A 173 1.37 -14.25 3.84
N LEU A 174 0.29 -13.54 4.17
CA LEU A 174 0.39 -12.23 4.79
C LEU A 174 0.91 -12.37 6.23
N VAL A 175 1.21 -11.25 6.90
CA VAL A 175 1.56 -11.29 8.32
C VAL A 175 0.39 -11.92 9.10
N PRO A 176 0.62 -13.00 9.86
CA PRO A 176 -0.46 -13.69 10.56
C PRO A 176 -1.16 -12.84 11.62
N ASN A 177 -2.44 -13.10 11.83
CA ASN A 177 -3.27 -12.48 12.86
C ASN A 177 -3.22 -10.94 12.90
N SER A 178 -3.15 -10.30 11.73
CA SER A 178 -2.84 -8.89 11.61
C SER A 178 -3.91 -8.11 10.86
N LEU A 179 -4.03 -6.82 11.19
CA LEU A 179 -4.97 -5.92 10.56
C LEU A 179 -4.39 -5.36 9.26
N TYR A 180 -5.21 -5.37 8.23
CA TYR A 180 -4.90 -4.80 6.93
C TYR A 180 -5.98 -3.83 6.49
N THR A 181 -5.58 -2.91 5.63
CA THR A 181 -6.49 -2.01 4.91
C THR A 181 -6.21 -2.08 3.40
N VAL A 182 -7.24 -1.92 2.59
CA VAL A 182 -7.13 -1.90 1.12
C VAL A 182 -7.50 -0.51 0.60
N MET A 183 -6.64 0.06 -0.24
CA MET A 183 -6.84 1.38 -0.81
C MET A 183 -6.84 1.31 -2.34
N SER A 184 -7.58 2.21 -2.97
CA SER A 184 -7.52 2.45 -4.41
C SER A 184 -6.51 3.57 -4.68
N LEU A 185 -5.63 3.36 -5.64
CA LEU A 185 -4.82 4.41 -6.24
C LEU A 185 -5.52 4.90 -7.51
N ARG A 186 -5.69 6.22 -7.61
CA ARG A 186 -6.35 6.86 -8.74
C ARG A 186 -5.40 7.77 -9.52
N GLU A 187 -5.76 8.07 -10.76
CA GLU A 187 -4.92 8.87 -11.67
C GLU A 187 -4.47 10.21 -11.07
N LYS A 188 -5.41 10.93 -10.44
CA LYS A 188 -5.12 12.25 -9.86
C LYS A 188 -4.34 12.17 -8.54
N ASP A 189 -4.18 11.00 -7.91
CA ASP A 189 -3.42 10.86 -6.65
C ASP A 189 -1.91 11.07 -6.83
N LEU A 190 -1.44 10.93 -8.08
CA LEU A 190 -0.04 11.11 -8.48
C LEU A 190 0.15 12.38 -9.34
N CYS A 191 -0.87 13.22 -9.50
CA CYS A 191 -0.79 14.44 -10.30
C CYS A 191 -0.03 15.54 -9.51
N PRO A 192 1.12 16.04 -9.99
CA PRO A 192 1.88 17.06 -9.26
C PRO A 192 1.16 18.41 -9.13
N GLU A 193 0.33 18.78 -10.11
CA GLU A 193 -0.34 20.08 -10.15
C GLU A 193 -1.57 20.15 -9.22
N SER A 194 -2.26 19.02 -9.04
CA SER A 194 -3.46 18.93 -8.19
C SER A 194 -3.63 17.51 -7.64
N PRO A 195 -2.78 17.10 -6.68
CA PRO A 195 -2.84 15.75 -6.16
C PRO A 195 -4.13 15.53 -5.38
N THR A 196 -4.83 14.45 -5.71
CA THR A 196 -5.87 13.90 -4.82
C THR A 196 -5.24 13.00 -3.76
N ARG A 197 -6.04 12.57 -2.78
CA ARG A 197 -5.60 11.61 -1.77
C ARG A 197 -6.05 10.20 -2.14
N PRO A 198 -5.20 9.17 -1.93
CA PRO A 198 -5.63 7.78 -2.02
C PRO A 198 -6.86 7.53 -1.15
N GLY A 199 -7.85 6.87 -1.73
CA GLY A 199 -9.13 6.57 -1.08
C GLY A 199 -9.26 5.10 -0.70
N PRO A 200 -10.18 4.77 0.23
CA PRO A 200 -10.45 3.39 0.60
C PRO A 200 -11.06 2.62 -0.59
N LEU A 201 -10.66 1.36 -0.76
CA LEU A 201 -11.33 0.48 -1.71
C LEU A 201 -12.62 -0.05 -1.06
N GLY A 202 -13.71 0.70 -1.22
CA GLY A 202 -14.98 0.42 -0.55
C GLY A 202 -14.96 0.82 0.92
N ILE A 203 -16.10 0.74 1.62
CA ILE A 203 -16.19 0.98 3.06
C ILE A 203 -17.09 -0.11 3.67
N PRO A 204 -16.64 -0.86 4.69
CA PRO A 204 -15.29 -0.84 5.28
C PRO A 204 -14.24 -1.43 4.33
N ASN A 205 -13.00 -0.97 4.44
CA ASN A 205 -11.87 -1.40 3.60
C ASN A 205 -10.82 -2.23 4.37
N VAL A 206 -11.21 -2.87 5.46
CA VAL A 206 -10.29 -3.58 6.35
C VAL A 206 -10.59 -5.07 6.45
N PHE A 207 -9.55 -5.85 6.72
CA PHE A 207 -9.67 -7.27 7.06
C PHE A 207 -8.59 -7.66 8.08
N VAL A 208 -8.79 -8.81 8.72
CA VAL A 208 -7.80 -9.40 9.64
C VAL A 208 -7.42 -10.77 9.11
N THR A 209 -6.12 -11.05 9.05
CA THR A 209 -5.61 -12.36 8.64
C THR A 209 -5.77 -13.39 9.74
N ASP A 210 -5.86 -14.66 9.36
CA ASP A 210 -5.84 -15.77 10.31
C ASP A 210 -4.40 -16.12 10.76
N SER A 211 -4.26 -17.22 11.50
CA SER A 211 -2.96 -17.69 12.01
C SER A 211 -2.00 -18.18 10.92
N LEU A 212 -2.46 -18.39 9.70
CA LEU A 212 -1.67 -18.79 8.55
C LEU A 212 -1.39 -17.59 7.61
N GLY A 213 -1.82 -16.38 7.97
CA GLY A 213 -1.70 -15.22 7.09
C GLY A 213 -2.69 -15.24 5.92
N SER A 214 -3.78 -15.98 6.03
CA SER A 214 -4.82 -16.05 5.00
C SER A 214 -5.97 -15.09 5.29
N ALA A 215 -6.58 -14.54 4.24
CA ALA A 215 -7.76 -13.69 4.33
C ALA A 215 -8.51 -13.62 2.99
N GLN A 216 -9.77 -13.20 3.06
CA GLN A 216 -10.55 -12.77 1.90
C GLN A 216 -11.09 -11.37 2.15
N PHE A 217 -11.17 -10.57 1.10
CA PHE A 217 -11.73 -9.23 1.14
C PHE A 217 -12.52 -8.99 -0.14
N TRP A 218 -13.57 -8.18 -0.06
CA TRP A 218 -14.25 -7.70 -1.25
C TRP A 218 -14.77 -6.28 -1.06
N ALA A 219 -14.89 -5.57 -2.17
CA ALA A 219 -15.48 -4.24 -2.22
C ALA A 219 -16.28 -4.07 -3.51
N GLU A 220 -17.30 -3.23 -3.47
CA GLU A 220 -18.03 -2.80 -4.66
C GLU A 220 -17.98 -1.27 -4.72
N LEU A 221 -17.51 -0.73 -5.84
CA LEU A 221 -17.39 0.70 -6.05
C LEU A 221 -18.36 1.14 -7.15
N PRO A 222 -19.04 2.30 -6.97
CA PRO A 222 -19.71 2.98 -8.06
C PRO A 222 -18.69 3.71 -8.94
N ASP A 223 -18.86 3.60 -10.25
CA ASP A 223 -18.07 4.29 -11.27
C ASP A 223 -16.54 4.32 -11.03
N PRO A 224 -15.87 3.17 -10.75
CA PRO A 224 -14.43 3.16 -10.48
C PRO A 224 -13.58 3.36 -11.75
N PHE A 225 -14.15 3.16 -12.93
CA PHE A 225 -13.44 3.13 -14.22
C PHE A 225 -14.07 4.08 -15.25
N PRO A 226 -14.24 5.38 -14.93
CA PRO A 226 -14.80 6.33 -15.89
C PRO A 226 -13.95 6.38 -17.17
N ALA A 227 -14.57 6.76 -18.29
CA ALA A 227 -13.90 6.87 -19.59
C ALA A 227 -12.75 7.89 -19.52
N HIS A 228 -11.67 7.66 -20.28
CA HIS A 228 -10.46 8.49 -20.23
C HIS A 228 -10.70 9.95 -20.65
N GLU A 229 -11.71 10.19 -21.49
CA GLU A 229 -12.10 11.52 -21.95
C GLU A 229 -12.98 12.27 -20.94
N SER A 230 -13.40 11.61 -19.85
CA SER A 230 -14.20 12.23 -18.80
C SER A 230 -13.33 12.91 -17.74
N GLU A 231 -13.92 13.86 -17.00
CA GLU A 231 -13.28 14.50 -15.85
C GLU A 231 -13.15 13.59 -14.60
N GLY A 232 -13.52 12.32 -14.71
CA GLY A 232 -13.49 11.34 -13.63
C GLY A 232 -12.09 11.07 -13.09
N ASN A 233 -12.00 10.47 -11.90
CA ASN A 233 -10.72 10.07 -11.29
C ASN A 233 -10.63 8.54 -11.25
N ARG A 234 -10.08 7.95 -12.30
CA ARG A 234 -10.09 6.51 -12.53
C ARG A 234 -9.21 5.75 -11.53
N VAL A 235 -9.68 4.60 -11.06
CA VAL A 235 -8.86 3.64 -10.31
C VAL A 235 -7.88 2.96 -11.25
N ILE A 236 -6.58 3.05 -10.95
CA ILE A 236 -5.48 2.54 -11.79
C ILE A 236 -4.64 1.47 -11.09
N ASN A 237 -4.78 1.34 -9.78
CA ASN A 237 -4.12 0.31 -8.98
C ASN A 237 -4.87 0.12 -7.66
N VAL A 238 -4.52 -0.93 -6.94
CA VAL A 238 -4.93 -1.19 -5.56
C VAL A 238 -3.71 -1.49 -4.72
N VAL A 239 -3.74 -1.12 -3.44
CA VAL A 239 -2.68 -1.44 -2.50
C VAL A 239 -3.26 -2.04 -1.22
N VAL A 240 -2.65 -3.13 -0.78
CA VAL A 240 -2.95 -3.81 0.48
C VAL A 240 -1.86 -3.42 1.47
N LEU A 241 -2.29 -2.76 2.54
CA LEU A 241 -1.42 -2.11 3.53
C LEU A 241 -1.56 -2.83 4.87
N TYR A 242 -0.44 -3.27 5.45
CA TYR A 242 -0.35 -3.78 6.81
C TYR A 242 -0.43 -2.61 7.80
N MET A 243 -1.31 -2.70 8.80
CA MET A 243 -1.50 -1.68 9.84
C MET A 243 -0.63 -2.00 11.07
N SER A 244 0.58 -1.45 11.15
CA SER A 244 1.48 -1.72 12.29
C SER A 244 0.93 -1.15 13.61
N SER A 245 0.14 -0.08 13.53
CA SER A 245 -0.59 0.49 14.68
C SER A 245 -1.77 -0.36 15.15
N ARG A 246 -2.18 -1.37 14.36
CA ARG A 246 -3.30 -2.28 14.65
C ARG A 246 -4.64 -1.58 14.86
N GLN A 247 -4.78 -0.40 14.26
CA GLN A 247 -5.97 0.43 14.32
C GLN A 247 -6.50 0.66 12.92
N SER A 248 -7.81 0.87 12.80
CA SER A 248 -8.46 1.29 11.56
C SER A 248 -9.02 2.68 11.77
N TYR A 249 -8.82 3.55 10.77
CA TYR A 249 -9.30 4.93 10.77
C TYR A 249 -10.40 5.13 9.73
N GLY A 250 -11.15 4.05 9.43
CA GLY A 250 -12.16 4.05 8.38
C GLY A 250 -11.52 4.35 7.01
N GLY A 251 -12.00 5.40 6.33
CA GLY A 251 -11.49 5.78 5.01
C GLY A 251 -10.13 6.48 4.98
N ALA A 252 -9.51 6.74 6.14
CA ALA A 252 -8.21 7.39 6.24
C ALA A 252 -7.03 6.41 6.16
N ILE A 253 -5.93 6.87 5.58
CA ILE A 253 -4.71 6.09 5.30
C ILE A 253 -3.74 5.99 6.50
N GLY A 254 -4.25 5.92 7.72
CA GLY A 254 -3.44 5.94 8.96
C GLY A 254 -3.57 7.24 9.75
N LEU A 255 -2.72 7.46 10.75
CA LEU A 255 -2.56 8.79 11.39
C LEU A 255 -1.27 9.48 10.95
N HIS A 256 -0.23 8.69 10.68
CA HIS A 256 1.10 9.17 10.32
C HIS A 256 1.45 8.87 8.87
N GLY A 257 0.56 8.15 8.19
CA GLY A 257 0.63 7.89 6.76
C GLY A 257 1.60 6.78 6.40
N LEU A 258 1.92 6.72 5.12
CA LEU A 258 2.72 5.66 4.52
C LEU A 258 4.11 5.59 5.17
N GLY A 259 4.40 4.42 5.76
CA GLY A 259 5.61 4.13 6.50
C GLY A 259 5.63 4.56 7.97
N GLY A 260 4.74 5.46 8.40
CA GLY A 260 4.61 5.84 9.81
C GLY A 260 3.88 4.77 10.63
N ASP A 261 2.65 4.44 10.22
CA ASP A 261 1.79 3.47 10.91
C ASP A 261 1.12 2.43 10.00
N ILE A 262 1.37 2.54 8.70
CA ILE A 262 0.82 1.69 7.65
C ILE A 262 1.89 1.38 6.60
N HIS A 263 1.85 0.18 6.02
CA HIS A 263 2.96 -0.33 5.19
C HIS A 263 2.46 -1.17 4.01
N ALA A 264 2.75 -0.74 2.79
CA ALA A 264 2.42 -1.46 1.55
C ALA A 264 3.07 -2.84 1.53
N GLN A 265 2.24 -3.89 1.41
CA GLN A 265 2.71 -5.26 1.29
C GLN A 265 2.37 -5.89 -0.06
N LEU A 266 1.20 -5.58 -0.66
CA LEU A 266 0.83 -6.09 -1.98
C LEU A 266 0.27 -4.96 -2.85
N LYS A 267 0.66 -4.91 -4.13
CA LYS A 267 0.07 -4.03 -5.16
C LYS A 267 0.27 -4.62 -6.56
N LEU A 268 -0.34 -4.02 -7.59
CA LEU A 268 0.02 -4.33 -8.97
C LEU A 268 1.31 -3.59 -9.34
N GLU A 269 2.21 -4.25 -10.06
CA GLU A 269 3.52 -3.67 -10.41
C GLU A 269 3.40 -2.42 -11.28
N GLN A 270 2.35 -2.37 -12.09
CA GLN A 270 2.08 -1.31 -13.05
C GLN A 270 0.62 -0.86 -13.01
N ARG A 271 0.35 0.29 -13.63
CA ARG A 271 -1.01 0.74 -13.95
C ARG A 271 -1.81 -0.39 -14.60
N SER A 272 -3.05 -0.54 -14.17
CA SER A 272 -3.94 -1.62 -14.58
C SER A 272 -5.38 -1.13 -14.78
N PHE A 273 -6.26 -2.05 -15.16
CA PHE A 273 -7.71 -1.88 -15.31
C PHE A 273 -8.18 -1.13 -16.56
N ASP A 274 -7.30 -0.76 -17.50
CA ASP A 274 -7.65 -0.01 -18.71
C ASP A 274 -8.70 -0.72 -19.61
N GLU A 275 -8.91 -2.02 -19.45
CA GLU A 275 -9.97 -2.76 -20.16
C GLU A 275 -11.40 -2.48 -19.66
N PHE A 276 -11.57 -1.89 -18.48
CA PHE A 276 -12.87 -1.62 -17.90
C PHE A 276 -13.33 -0.20 -18.19
N VAL A 277 -14.61 -0.02 -18.51
CA VAL A 277 -15.20 1.33 -18.60
C VAL A 277 -16.54 1.29 -17.89
N THR A 278 -16.71 2.16 -16.90
CA THR A 278 -17.97 2.37 -16.21
C THR A 278 -18.75 3.54 -16.80
N THR A 279 -20.07 3.44 -16.70
CA THR A 279 -21.00 4.51 -17.10
C THR A 279 -21.64 5.10 -15.87
N ASN A 280 -21.49 6.41 -15.69
CA ASN A 280 -22.19 7.13 -14.64
C ASN A 280 -23.55 7.60 -15.17
N ASN A 281 -24.64 6.96 -14.75
CA ASN A 281 -26.00 7.42 -15.04
C ASN A 281 -26.61 8.18 -13.85
N ARG A 282 -25.79 8.73 -12.94
CA ARG A 282 -26.33 9.65 -11.94
C ARG A 282 -26.70 10.94 -12.67
N GLU A 283 -27.98 11.05 -13.03
CA GLU A 283 -28.62 12.37 -13.10
C GLU A 283 -28.39 13.03 -11.73
N GLU A 284 -27.69 14.17 -11.73
CA GLU A 284 -27.59 15.04 -10.54
C GLU A 284 -28.96 15.56 -10.12
#